data_AF-A0A6J4MGU6-F1
#
_entry.id   AF-A0A6J4MGU6-F1
#
_cell.length_a   1.000
_cell.length_b   1.000
_cell.length_c   1.000
_cell.angle_alpha   90.00
_cell.angle_beta   90.00
_cell.angle_gamma   90.00
#
_symmetry.space_group_name_H-M   'P 1'
#
loop_
_entity.id
_entity.type
_entity.pdbx_description
1 polymer ?
#
loop_
_entity_poly.entity_id
_entity_poly.type
_entity_poly.pdbx_seq_one_letter_code
_entity_poly.pdbx_strand_id
1 'polypeptide(L)'
;MDLQITIPALEEVDLTNCDREPIHISGHIQPHGVLLVVREPQLEIVQVSENTQDLLGLDPESAIGQDLSLLFDRVQLEKLKACLRKENLKTVNPIKLSVERGGKYLEFDCILHRGEEVLMVELELATSQENLSVFSFYHS
;
A
#
# COMPACT_ATOMS: atom_id res chain seq x y z
N MET A 1 25.51 29.83 -44.09
CA MET A 1 25.75 30.64 -42.88
C MET A 1 24.90 30.02 -41.81
N ASP A 2 25.46 28.96 -41.25
CA ASP A 2 24.78 27.90 -40.55
C ASP A 2 24.78 28.24 -39.05
N LEU A 3 23.58 28.39 -38.48
CA LEU A 3 23.37 28.62 -37.06
C LEU A 3 23.63 27.31 -36.31
N GLN A 4 24.81 27.21 -35.71
CA GLN A 4 25.22 26.06 -34.90
C GLN A 4 24.71 26.26 -33.46
N ILE A 5 23.69 25.48 -33.11
CA ILE A 5 23.12 25.41 -31.76
C ILE A 5 24.15 24.74 -30.84
N THR A 6 24.63 25.47 -29.84
CA THR A 6 25.52 24.96 -28.78
C THR A 6 24.68 24.19 -27.77
N ILE A 7 24.87 22.87 -27.69
CA ILE A 7 24.36 22.04 -26.59
C ILE A 7 25.39 22.16 -25.45
N PRO A 8 25.06 22.70 -24.27
CA PRO A 8 25.97 22.65 -23.14
C PRO A 8 26.08 21.20 -22.65
N ALA A 9 27.30 20.79 -22.33
CA ALA A 9 27.64 19.48 -21.82
C ALA A 9 26.79 19.13 -20.58
N LEU A 10 26.32 17.88 -20.55
CA LEU A 10 25.75 17.25 -19.37
C LEU A 10 26.80 17.27 -18.25
N GLU A 11 26.70 18.24 -17.35
CA GLU A 11 27.46 18.26 -16.11
C GLU A 11 27.01 17.07 -15.25
N GLU A 12 28.00 16.28 -14.85
CA GLU A 12 27.89 15.08 -14.05
C GLU A 12 27.02 15.34 -12.81
N VAL A 13 25.98 14.51 -12.64
CA VAL A 13 25.15 14.51 -11.43
C VAL A 13 26.04 14.10 -10.26
N ASP A 14 26.49 15.10 -9.51
CA ASP A 14 27.16 14.93 -8.22
C ASP A 14 26.17 14.33 -7.22
N LEU A 15 26.29 13.02 -7.00
CA LEU A 15 25.49 12.23 -6.05
C LEU A 15 25.99 12.40 -4.60
N THR A 16 26.53 13.57 -4.25
CA THR A 16 27.01 13.84 -2.89
C THR A 16 26.09 14.81 -2.16
N ASN A 17 24.81 14.44 -2.01
CA ASN A 17 23.97 15.03 -0.97
C ASN A 17 22.74 14.17 -0.59
N CYS A 18 22.88 12.84 -0.58
CA CYS A 18 21.89 11.92 -0.01
C CYS A 18 21.89 11.91 1.53
N ASP A 19 22.07 13.05 2.18
CA ASP A 19 22.05 13.11 3.64
C ASP A 19 21.38 14.41 4.11
N ARG A 20 20.29 14.22 4.87
CA ARG A 20 19.52 15.20 5.66
C ARG A 20 18.27 15.82 5.04
N GLU A 21 17.36 14.97 4.56
CA GLU A 21 15.94 15.25 4.79
C GLU A 21 15.48 14.56 6.09
N PRO A 22 14.88 15.30 7.04
CA PRO A 22 14.25 14.68 8.21
C PRO A 22 12.99 13.92 7.77
N ILE A 23 13.11 12.62 7.55
CA ILE A 23 12.02 11.67 7.26
C ILE A 23 11.02 11.47 8.42
N HIS A 24 10.92 12.42 9.36
CA HIS A 24 10.41 12.13 10.69
C HIS A 24 8.89 12.28 10.88
N ILE A 25 8.12 12.75 9.88
CA ILE A 25 6.64 12.71 9.91
C ILE A 25 6.10 12.70 8.46
N SER A 26 6.30 11.63 7.70
CA SER A 26 5.53 11.44 6.46
C SER A 26 4.20 10.78 6.80
N GLY A 27 3.24 11.55 7.32
CA GLY A 27 1.84 11.15 7.42
C GLY A 27 1.13 11.05 6.06
N HIS A 28 1.89 11.04 4.96
CA HIS A 28 1.41 10.96 3.60
C HIS A 28 1.83 9.60 3.04
N ILE A 29 0.89 8.66 3.02
CA ILE A 29 1.04 7.37 2.34
C ILE A 29 0.97 7.64 0.82
N GLN A 30 1.72 6.89 0.01
CA GLN A 30 1.56 6.96 -1.44
C GLN A 30 0.08 6.70 -1.81
N PRO A 31 -0.55 7.50 -2.68
CA PRO A 31 -2.01 7.47 -2.85
C PRO A 31 -2.55 6.20 -3.51
N HIS A 32 -1.69 5.25 -3.86
CA HIS A 32 -2.04 3.99 -4.52
C HIS A 32 -2.18 2.81 -3.55
N GLY A 33 -1.80 2.98 -2.28
CA GLY A 33 -1.90 1.94 -1.27
C GLY A 33 -2.59 2.42 0.01
N VAL A 34 -3.12 1.47 0.77
CA VAL A 34 -3.67 1.70 2.11
C VAL A 34 -2.83 0.99 3.15
N LEU A 35 -2.77 1.55 4.36
CA LEU A 35 -2.07 0.97 5.49
C LEU A 35 -3.07 0.63 6.58
N LEU A 36 -3.02 -0.61 7.06
CA LEU A 36 -3.73 -1.06 8.26
C LEU A 36 -2.72 -1.51 9.30
N VAL A 37 -3.00 -1.19 10.55
CA VAL A 37 -2.29 -1.73 11.71
C VAL A 37 -3.26 -2.67 12.40
N VAL A 38 -2.83 -3.91 12.64
CA VAL A 38 -3.66 -4.95 13.24
C VAL A 38 -2.96 -5.64 14.40
N ARG A 39 -3.73 -6.10 15.40
CA ARG A 39 -3.24 -6.90 16.51
C ARG A 39 -3.35 -8.40 16.21
N GLU A 40 -2.24 -9.11 16.34
CA GLU A 40 -2.22 -10.58 16.35
C GLU A 40 -2.67 -11.12 17.73
N PRO A 41 -3.26 -12.34 17.80
CA PRO A 41 -3.61 -13.24 16.69
C PRO A 41 -5.01 -13.00 16.10
N GLN A 42 -5.82 -12.11 16.70
CA GLN A 42 -7.20 -11.89 16.27
C GLN A 42 -7.29 -11.15 14.93
N LEU A 43 -6.24 -10.46 14.48
CA LEU A 43 -6.27 -9.59 13.30
C LEU A 43 -7.28 -8.44 13.44
N GLU A 44 -7.41 -7.95 14.66
CA GLU A 44 -8.22 -6.76 14.98
C GLU A 44 -7.51 -5.51 14.45
N ILE A 45 -8.22 -4.72 13.66
CA ILE A 45 -7.77 -3.46 13.09
C ILE A 45 -7.75 -2.41 14.19
N VAL A 46 -6.58 -1.80 14.41
CA VAL A 46 -6.39 -0.77 15.44
C VAL A 46 -6.10 0.61 14.87
N GLN A 47 -5.61 0.66 13.64
CA GLN A 47 -5.45 1.89 12.87
C GLN A 47 -5.62 1.57 11.38
N VAL A 48 -6.12 2.54 10.62
CA VAL A 48 -6.19 2.50 9.17
C VAL A 48 -5.84 3.87 8.61
N SER A 49 -5.34 3.92 7.38
CA SER A 49 -5.12 5.16 6.66
C SER A 49 -6.43 5.79 6.19
N GLU A 50 -6.47 7.12 6.08
CA GLU A 50 -7.68 7.87 5.71
C GLU A 50 -8.22 7.50 4.32
N ASN A 51 -7.34 7.13 3.38
CA ASN A 51 -7.68 6.73 2.01
C ASN A 51 -8.28 5.31 1.90
N THR A 52 -8.57 4.64 3.02
CA THR A 52 -9.21 3.31 3.06
C THR A 52 -10.61 3.34 2.45
N GLN A 53 -11.36 4.42 2.65
CA GLN A 53 -12.67 4.60 2.03
C GLN A 53 -12.57 4.65 0.50
N ASP A 54 -11.57 5.38 -0.02
CA ASP A 54 -11.42 5.62 -1.45
C ASP A 54 -10.91 4.40 -2.22
N LEU A 55 -10.08 3.55 -1.60
CA LEU A 55 -9.48 2.39 -2.24
C LEU A 55 -10.24 1.09 -1.94
N LEU A 56 -10.65 0.88 -0.68
CA LEU A 56 -11.32 -0.35 -0.24
C LEU A 56 -12.83 -0.21 -0.10
N GLY A 57 -13.37 1.02 -0.05
CA GLY A 57 -14.78 1.25 0.26
C GLY A 57 -15.13 1.05 1.74
N LEU A 58 -14.11 1.00 2.60
CA LEU A 58 -14.24 0.79 4.03
C LEU A 58 -14.05 2.11 4.77
N ASP A 59 -15.05 2.49 5.57
CA ASP A 59 -15.00 3.70 6.38
C ASP A 59 -13.93 3.58 7.49
N PRO A 60 -12.99 4.53 7.60
CA PRO A 60 -11.89 4.44 8.54
C PRO A 60 -12.32 4.28 10.00
N GLU A 61 -13.32 5.05 10.44
CA GLU A 61 -13.78 5.03 11.84
C GLU A 61 -14.49 3.71 12.16
N SER A 62 -15.30 3.22 11.23
CA SER A 62 -16.03 1.96 11.36
C SER A 62 -15.12 0.73 11.30
N ALA A 63 -13.94 0.85 10.69
CA ALA A 63 -12.96 -0.23 10.59
C ALA A 63 -12.25 -0.53 11.92
N ILE A 64 -12.08 0.49 12.77
CA ILE A 64 -11.33 0.34 14.03
C ILE A 64 -12.08 -0.59 14.99
N GLY A 65 -11.36 -1.54 15.60
CA GLY A 65 -11.88 -2.57 16.49
C GLY A 65 -12.55 -3.73 15.78
N GLN A 66 -12.56 -3.74 14.44
CA GLN A 66 -13.11 -4.84 13.63
C GLN A 66 -12.01 -5.80 13.18
N ASP A 67 -12.40 -6.99 12.72
CA ASP A 67 -11.49 -8.02 12.20
C ASP A 67 -11.24 -7.85 10.70
N LEU A 68 -10.05 -8.23 10.21
CA LEU A 68 -9.70 -8.20 8.77
C LEU A 68 -10.69 -8.96 7.86
N SER A 69 -11.56 -9.81 8.41
CA SER A 69 -12.68 -10.44 7.71
C SER A 69 -13.70 -9.48 7.10
N LEU A 70 -13.68 -8.20 7.46
CA LEU A 70 -14.40 -7.16 6.72
C LEU A 70 -13.90 -7.00 5.29
N LEU A 71 -12.61 -7.28 5.03
CA LEU A 71 -11.95 -7.04 3.75
C LEU A 71 -11.73 -8.33 2.96
N PHE A 72 -11.48 -9.44 3.65
CA PHE A 72 -11.06 -10.68 3.04
C PHE A 72 -12.00 -11.82 3.38
N ASP A 73 -12.30 -12.65 2.38
CA ASP A 73 -13.03 -13.89 2.61
C ASP A 73 -12.21 -14.88 3.45
N ARG A 74 -12.88 -15.94 3.90
CA ARG A 74 -12.28 -16.96 4.75
C ARG A 74 -11.06 -17.65 4.12
N VAL A 75 -11.05 -17.88 2.81
CA VAL A 75 -9.92 -18.55 2.12
C VAL A 75 -8.69 -17.66 2.15
N GLN A 76 -8.89 -16.37 1.86
CA GLN A 76 -7.85 -15.36 1.90
C GLN A 76 -7.30 -15.14 3.32
N LEU A 77 -8.16 -15.11 4.34
CA LEU A 77 -7.73 -15.01 5.73
C LEU A 77 -6.91 -16.23 6.18
N GLU A 78 -7.30 -17.45 5.79
CA GLU A 78 -6.53 -18.64 6.13
C GLU A 78 -5.16 -18.65 5.44
N LYS A 79 -5.09 -18.17 4.19
CA LYS A 79 -3.82 -17.94 3.48
C LYS A 79 -2.95 -16.93 4.24
N LEU A 80 -3.55 -15.79 4.64
CA LEU A 80 -2.86 -14.76 5.41
C LEU A 80 -2.32 -15.31 6.73
N LYS A 81 -3.14 -16.02 7.52
CA LYS A 81 -2.73 -16.67 8.77
C LYS A 81 -1.61 -17.69 8.56
N ALA A 82 -1.64 -18.45 7.46
CA ALA A 82 -0.56 -19.38 7.13
C ALA A 82 0.76 -18.66 6.86
N CYS A 83 0.71 -17.50 6.20
CA CYS A 83 1.86 -16.62 5.98
C CYS A 83 2.39 -16.02 7.31
N LEU A 84 1.49 -15.60 8.21
CA LEU A 84 1.87 -15.00 9.49
C LEU A 84 2.58 -15.97 10.45
N ARG A 85 2.40 -17.28 10.28
CA ARG A 85 3.14 -18.31 11.02
C ARG A 85 4.62 -18.38 10.63
N LYS A 86 5.04 -17.72 9.55
CA LYS A 86 6.46 -17.65 9.16
C LYS A 86 7.18 -16.65 10.06
N GLU A 87 8.39 -17.00 10.48
CA GLU A 87 9.25 -16.10 11.27
C GLU A 87 9.63 -14.86 10.45
N ASN A 88 9.99 -15.05 9.19
CA ASN A 88 10.37 -13.97 8.28
C ASN A 88 9.29 -13.70 7.22
N LEU A 89 8.49 -12.66 7.43
CA LEU A 89 7.41 -12.25 6.53
C LEU A 89 7.91 -11.75 5.17
N LYS A 90 9.18 -11.33 5.04
CA LYS A 90 9.76 -10.92 3.74
C LYS A 90 9.79 -12.07 2.73
N THR A 91 9.74 -13.33 3.19
CA THR A 91 9.74 -14.50 2.31
C THR A 91 8.39 -14.81 1.69
N VAL A 92 7.31 -14.20 2.21
CA VAL A 92 5.94 -14.41 1.73
C VAL A 92 5.36 -13.17 1.06
N ASN A 93 6.02 -12.02 1.19
CA ASN A 93 5.62 -10.78 0.54
C ASN A 93 6.07 -10.75 -0.94
N PRO A 94 5.28 -10.13 -1.85
CA PRO A 94 3.90 -9.71 -1.63
C PRO A 94 2.92 -10.89 -1.69
N ILE A 95 1.84 -10.81 -0.94
CA ILE A 95 0.72 -11.76 -0.99
C ILE A 95 -0.37 -11.18 -1.86
N LYS A 96 -0.75 -11.85 -2.95
CA LYS A 96 -1.93 -11.46 -3.73
C LYS A 96 -3.21 -11.74 -2.94
N LEU A 97 -4.00 -10.69 -2.71
CA LEU A 97 -5.33 -10.70 -2.09
C LEU A 97 -6.32 -9.92 -2.96
N SER A 98 -7.60 -10.15 -2.78
CA SER A 98 -8.68 -9.47 -3.49
C SER A 98 -9.70 -8.93 -2.48
N VAL A 99 -10.09 -7.67 -2.67
CA VAL A 99 -11.12 -7.00 -1.86
C VAL A 99 -12.34 -6.76 -2.73
N GLU A 100 -13.52 -7.08 -2.22
CA GLU A 100 -14.77 -6.74 -2.88
C GLU A 100 -15.14 -5.27 -2.63
N ARG A 101 -15.37 -4.52 -3.70
CA ARG A 101 -15.84 -3.15 -3.64
C ARG A 101 -16.96 -2.94 -4.66
N GLY A 102 -18.16 -2.63 -4.17
CA GLY A 102 -19.31 -2.33 -5.02
C GLY A 102 -19.66 -3.45 -6.02
N GLY A 103 -19.51 -4.72 -5.61
CA GLY A 103 -19.77 -5.90 -6.45
C GLY A 103 -18.65 -6.25 -7.45
N LYS A 104 -17.48 -5.59 -7.38
CA LYS A 104 -16.29 -5.93 -8.16
C LYS A 104 -15.15 -6.35 -7.22
N TYR A 105 -14.35 -7.31 -7.65
CA TYR A 105 -13.13 -7.70 -6.94
C TYR A 105 -11.95 -6.93 -7.51
N LEU A 106 -11.23 -6.21 -6.63
CA LEU A 106 -9.98 -5.54 -6.94
C LEU A 106 -8.84 -6.34 -6.35
N GLU A 107 -7.79 -6.58 -7.13
CA GLU A 107 -6.59 -7.29 -6.68
C GLU A 107 -5.58 -6.32 -6.05
N PHE A 108 -4.98 -6.75 -4.95
CA PHE A 108 -3.98 -6.01 -4.20
C PHE A 108 -2.74 -6.87 -3.96
N ASP A 109 -1.58 -6.22 -4.02
CA ASP A 109 -0.36 -6.70 -3.40
C ASP A 109 -0.40 -6.37 -1.91
N CYS A 110 -0.43 -7.41 -1.07
CA CYS A 110 -0.41 -7.28 0.37
C CYS A 110 1.02 -7.49 0.89
N ILE A 111 1.56 -6.45 1.53
CA ILE A 111 2.88 -6.46 2.13
C ILE A 111 2.70 -6.47 3.64
N LEU A 112 3.31 -7.47 4.29
CA LEU A 112 3.23 -7.65 5.73
C LEU A 112 4.53 -7.25 6.40
N HIS A 113 4.44 -6.44 7.46
CA HIS A 113 5.57 -6.08 8.29
C HIS A 113 5.22 -6.21 9.77
N ARG A 114 5.99 -7.00 10.52
CA ARG A 114 5.78 -7.17 11.97
C ARG A 114 6.60 -6.11 12.71
N GLY A 115 5.92 -5.21 13.40
CA GLY A 115 6.51 -4.29 14.38
C GLY A 115 6.69 -4.95 15.74
N GLU A 116 6.96 -4.16 16.78
CA GLU A 116 7.18 -4.70 18.13
C GLU A 116 5.94 -5.41 18.72
N GLU A 117 4.75 -4.82 18.56
CA GLU A 117 3.50 -5.37 19.13
C GLU A 117 2.33 -5.43 18.13
N VAL A 118 2.56 -4.99 16.90
CA VAL A 118 1.53 -4.86 15.87
C VAL A 118 2.00 -5.40 14.54
N LEU A 119 1.05 -5.85 13.73
CA LEU A 119 1.25 -6.22 12.35
C LEU A 119 0.81 -5.04 11.46
N MET A 120 1.70 -4.56 10.62
CA MET A 120 1.39 -3.62 9.56
C MET A 120 1.03 -4.40 8.30
N VAL A 121 -0.08 -4.02 7.68
CA VAL A 121 -0.63 -4.60 6.46
C VAL A 121 -0.78 -3.47 5.46
N GLU A 122 0.09 -3.47 4.45
CA GLU A 122 0.01 -2.53 3.33
C GLU A 122 -0.68 -3.22 2.17
N LEU A 123 -1.67 -2.57 1.55
CA LEU A 123 -2.36 -3.06 0.37
C LEU A 123 -2.18 -2.08 -0.76
N GLU A 124 -1.45 -2.48 -1.80
CA GLU A 124 -1.24 -1.69 -3.02
C GLU A 124 -2.07 -2.29 -4.15
N LEU A 125 -2.80 -1.46 -4.91
CA LEU A 125 -3.57 -1.98 -6.06
C LEU A 125 -2.64 -2.65 -7.06
N ALA A 126 -2.93 -3.91 -7.40
CA ALA A 126 -2.20 -4.61 -8.45
C ALA A 126 -2.55 -3.94 -9.80
N THR A 127 -1.57 -3.29 -10.44
CA THR A 127 -1.75 -2.68 -11.76
C THR A 127 -1.96 -3.74 -12.83
N SER A 128 -3.22 -3.97 -13.17
CA SER A 128 -3.67 -4.56 -14.44
C SER A 128 -4.20 -3.43 -15.33
N GLN A 129 -4.01 -3.49 -16.66
CA GLN A 129 -4.31 -2.43 -17.63
C GLN A 129 -5.73 -1.80 -17.54
N GLU A 130 -6.68 -2.45 -16.87
CA GLU A 130 -8.06 -1.97 -16.69
C GLU A 130 -8.25 -1.01 -15.50
N ASN A 131 -7.29 -0.91 -14.58
CA ASN A 131 -7.39 -0.12 -13.34
C ASN A 131 -6.97 1.37 -13.51
N LEU A 132 -6.38 1.72 -14.66
CA LEU A 132 -5.98 3.10 -14.99
C LEU A 132 -7.18 4.04 -15.18
N SER A 133 -8.37 3.49 -15.41
CA SER A 133 -9.60 4.29 -15.55
C SER A 133 -10.07 4.92 -14.23
N VAL A 134 -9.72 4.34 -13.08
CA VAL A 134 -10.10 4.86 -11.75
C VAL A 134 -9.17 5.99 -11.30
N PHE A 135 -7.91 5.99 -11.76
CA PHE A 135 -6.90 6.98 -11.39
C PHE A 135 -6.89 8.25 -12.25
N SER A 136 -7.73 8.34 -13.30
CA SER A 136 -7.71 9.48 -14.24
C SER A 136 -8.61 10.67 -13.87
N PHE A 137 -9.16 10.76 -12.65
CA PHE A 137 -10.19 11.76 -12.33
C PHE A 137 -9.72 13.06 -11.66
N TYR A 138 -8.43 13.44 -11.76
CA TYR A 138 -7.99 14.79 -11.37
C TYR A 138 -7.18 15.47 -12.48
N HIS A 139 -7.88 15.95 -13.49
CA HIS A 139 -7.47 17.12 -14.25
C HIS A 139 -8.71 17.89 -14.73
N SER A 140 -9.08 18.91 -13.98
CA SER A 140 -9.89 20.06 -14.43
C SER A 140 -9.52 21.26 -13.58
#